data_AF-A0AAV8YEC5-F1
#
_entry.id   AF-A0AAV8YEC5-F1
#
_cell.length_a   1.000
_cell.length_b   1.000
_cell.length_c   1.000
_cell.angle_alpha   90.00
_cell.angle_beta   90.00
_cell.angle_gamma   90.00
#
_symmetry.space_group_name_H-M   'P 1'
#
loop_
_entity.id
_entity.type
_entity.pdbx_description
1 polymer ?
#
loop_
_entity_poly.entity_id
_entity_poly.type
_entity_poly.pdbx_seq_one_letter_code
_entity_poly.pdbx_strand_id
1 'polypeptide(L)'
;MRILLKAGVWLPFYRSHASNDSPRREPYLFPDDVQAIIRNAIKLRYKHIPVFYTLFYEHTRYGDPVIKPVFYDYPEYLEYDGYILVGSDILARPVLEPGISSQPVEFPGNEETFWYRVDDGSWVVHLGSSRTNLPVNISTVICPFKL
;
A
#
# COMPACT_ATOMS: atom_id res chain seq x y z
N MET A 1 -4.27 9.16 -13.65
CA MET A 1 -2.85 9.01 -13.25
C MET A 1 -2.58 9.21 -11.76
N ARG A 2 -3.23 10.17 -11.08
CA ARG A 2 -3.03 10.44 -9.63
C ARG A 2 -3.22 9.20 -8.74
N ILE A 3 -4.19 8.36 -9.07
CA ILE A 3 -4.55 7.15 -8.32
C ILE A 3 -3.54 6.01 -8.57
N LEU A 4 -3.18 5.79 -9.83
CA LEU A 4 -2.28 4.71 -10.25
C LEU A 4 -0.86 4.86 -9.68
N LEU A 5 -0.33 6.09 -9.61
CA LEU A 5 0.99 6.33 -9.01
C LEU A 5 1.02 6.04 -7.51
N LYS A 6 -0.11 6.20 -6.80
CA LYS A 6 -0.22 5.87 -5.37
C LYS A 6 -0.30 4.36 -5.17
N ALA A 7 -1.18 3.69 -5.90
CA ALA A 7 -1.33 2.24 -5.84
C ALA A 7 -0.03 1.52 -6.19
N GLY A 8 0.70 2.04 -7.18
CA GLY A 8 1.96 1.48 -7.64
C GLY A 8 3.10 1.48 -6.61
N VAL A 9 3.03 2.29 -5.54
CA VAL A 9 4.10 2.35 -4.51
C VAL A 9 4.35 0.99 -3.87
N TRP A 10 3.32 0.15 -3.78
CA TRP A 10 3.40 -1.16 -3.14
C TRP A 10 3.74 -2.30 -4.10
N LEU A 11 3.79 -2.03 -5.42
CA LEU A 11 4.11 -3.05 -6.40
C LEU A 11 5.64 -3.30 -6.44
N PRO A 12 6.08 -4.55 -6.65
CA PRO A 12 7.51 -4.87 -6.75
C PRO A 12 8.22 -4.03 -7.81
N PHE A 13 7.57 -3.84 -8.96
CA PHE A 13 8.04 -3.00 -10.06
C PHE A 13 7.22 -1.71 -10.17
N TYR A 14 7.88 -0.56 -9.94
CA TYR A 14 7.23 0.75 -9.93
C TYR A 14 7.75 1.64 -11.08
N ARG A 15 6.98 1.70 -12.18
CA ARG A 15 7.32 2.49 -13.37
C ARG A 15 6.10 3.18 -13.95
N SER A 16 6.22 4.47 -14.27
CA SER A 16 5.29 5.17 -15.16
C SER A 16 5.75 5.00 -16.61
N HIS A 17 4.85 4.62 -17.50
CA HIS A 17 5.14 4.43 -18.92
C HIS A 17 3.93 4.83 -19.74
N ALA A 18 4.09 5.33 -20.97
CA ALA A 18 3.05 5.92 -21.81
C ALA A 18 3.21 5.52 -23.28
N SER A 19 2.10 5.48 -24.04
CA SER A 19 2.13 5.24 -25.49
C SER A 19 2.60 6.49 -26.25
N ASN A 20 3.03 6.31 -27.50
CA ASN A 20 3.57 7.41 -28.31
C ASN A 20 2.58 8.56 -28.54
N ASP A 21 1.29 8.24 -28.72
CA ASP A 21 0.24 9.24 -28.96
C ASP A 21 -0.27 9.90 -27.68
N SER A 22 0.21 9.46 -26.51
CA SER A 22 -0.26 10.01 -25.25
C SER A 22 0.42 11.35 -24.93
N PRO A 23 -0.31 12.30 -24.30
CA PRO A 23 0.28 13.55 -23.88
C PRO A 23 1.38 13.32 -22.84
N ARG A 24 2.34 14.26 -22.81
CA ARG A 24 3.41 14.30 -21.81
C ARG A 24 2.81 14.34 -20.40
N ARG A 25 3.38 13.56 -19.50
CA ARG A 25 2.80 13.25 -18.19
C ARG A 25 3.84 13.02 -17.11
N GLU A 26 5.01 13.62 -17.30
CA GLU A 26 6.03 13.67 -16.28
C GLU A 26 5.49 14.39 -15.03
N PRO A 27 5.87 13.94 -13.81
CA PRO A 27 5.29 14.48 -12.58
C PRO A 27 5.35 16.00 -12.43
N TYR A 28 6.39 16.64 -12.96
CA TYR A 28 6.60 18.08 -12.88
C TYR A 28 5.73 18.91 -13.85
N LEU A 29 4.95 18.26 -14.71
CA LEU A 29 4.01 18.95 -15.61
C LEU A 29 2.64 19.21 -14.98
N PHE A 30 2.36 18.61 -13.82
CA PHE A 30 1.08 18.81 -13.13
C PHE A 30 1.07 20.06 -12.26
N PRO A 31 -0.11 20.57 -11.88
CA PRO A 31 -0.21 21.64 -10.88
C PRO A 31 0.35 21.22 -9.51
N ASP A 32 0.72 22.20 -8.69
CA ASP A 32 1.50 22.00 -7.46
C ASP A 32 0.84 21.06 -6.44
N ASP A 33 -0.49 21.08 -6.33
CA ASP A 33 -1.27 20.16 -5.48
C ASP A 33 -1.01 18.69 -5.87
N VAL A 34 -0.99 18.43 -7.17
CA VAL A 34 -0.73 17.09 -7.73
C VAL A 34 0.73 16.72 -7.58
N GLN A 35 1.64 17.67 -7.80
CA GLN A 35 3.06 17.40 -7.64
C GLN A 35 3.40 17.03 -6.20
N ALA A 36 2.82 17.72 -5.22
CA ALA A 36 2.99 17.40 -3.80
C ALA A 36 2.53 15.97 -3.49
N ILE A 37 1.37 15.58 -4.04
CA ILE A 37 0.85 14.23 -3.95
C ILE A 37 1.84 13.21 -4.55
N ILE A 38 2.27 13.40 -5.80
CA ILE A 38 3.20 12.47 -6.47
C ILE A 38 4.54 12.39 -5.72
N ARG A 39 5.06 13.53 -5.25
CA ARG A 39 6.30 13.63 -4.49
C ARG A 39 6.23 12.84 -3.19
N ASN A 40 5.11 12.93 -2.46
CA ASN A 40 4.91 12.17 -1.22
C ASN A 40 4.85 10.67 -1.48
N ALA A 41 4.17 10.23 -2.55
CA ALA A 41 4.14 8.82 -2.94
C ALA A 41 5.55 8.29 -3.29
N ILE A 42 6.35 9.07 -4.03
CA ILE A 42 7.74 8.71 -4.35
C ILE A 42 8.57 8.64 -3.06
N LYS A 43 8.51 9.65 -2.19
CA LYS A 43 9.22 9.64 -0.90
C LYS A 43 8.87 8.41 -0.06
N LEU A 44 7.60 8.05 -0.01
CA LEU A 44 7.11 6.86 0.69
C LEU A 44 7.72 5.58 0.12
N ARG A 45 7.75 5.41 -1.20
CA ARG A 45 8.43 4.28 -1.84
C ARG A 45 9.91 4.22 -1.45
N TYR A 46 10.61 5.35 -1.51
CA TYR A 46 12.03 5.42 -1.19
C TYR A 46 12.31 5.09 0.29
N LYS A 47 11.43 5.52 1.21
CA LYS A 47 11.51 5.14 2.63
C LYS A 47 11.42 3.63 2.85
N HIS A 48 10.67 2.93 2.00
CA HIS A 48 10.47 1.48 2.08
C HIS A 48 11.39 0.66 1.16
N ILE A 49 12.34 1.27 0.45
CA ILE A 49 13.34 0.52 -0.34
C ILE A 49 14.04 -0.57 0.48
N PRO A 50 14.47 -0.33 1.74
CA PRO A 50 15.08 -1.39 2.55
C PRO A 50 14.17 -2.60 2.75
N VAL A 51 12.87 -2.39 2.97
CA VAL A 51 11.88 -3.47 3.10
C VAL A 51 11.79 -4.26 1.81
N PHE A 52 11.57 -3.60 0.67
CA PHE A 52 11.51 -4.29 -0.62
C PHE A 52 12.81 -5.05 -0.92
N TYR A 53 13.97 -4.47 -0.61
CA TYR A 53 15.26 -5.13 -0.84
C TYR A 53 15.39 -6.43 -0.04
N THR A 54 15.01 -6.41 1.25
CA THR A 54 14.96 -7.61 2.10
C THR A 54 13.99 -8.65 1.54
N LEU A 55 12.78 -8.24 1.15
CA LEU A 55 11.79 -9.17 0.59
C LEU A 55 12.26 -9.80 -0.73
N PHE A 56 12.94 -9.04 -1.61
CA PHE A 56 13.54 -9.61 -2.82
C PHE A 56 14.68 -10.58 -2.51
N TYR A 57 15.46 -10.30 -1.46
CA TYR A 57 16.48 -11.24 -0.98
C TYR A 57 15.84 -12.54 -0.48
N GLU A 58 14.82 -12.46 0.36
CA GLU A 58 14.07 -13.61 0.87
C GLU A 58 13.40 -14.40 -0.25
N HIS A 59 12.79 -13.72 -1.21
CA HIS A 59 12.25 -14.34 -2.41
C HIS A 59 13.31 -15.15 -3.16
N THR A 60 14.52 -14.59 -3.32
CA THR A 60 15.63 -15.29 -3.99
C THR A 60 16.15 -16.49 -3.20
N ARG A 61 16.06 -16.46 -1.86
CA ARG A 61 16.56 -17.53 -0.98
C ARG A 61 15.55 -18.65 -0.74
N TYR A 62 14.28 -18.30 -0.58
CA TYR A 62 13.23 -19.19 -0.08
C TYR A 62 12.06 -19.34 -1.05
N GLY A 63 11.97 -18.52 -2.09
CA GLY A 63 10.87 -18.53 -3.05
C GLY A 63 9.61 -17.79 -2.58
N ASP A 64 9.64 -17.17 -1.39
CA ASP A 64 8.49 -16.48 -0.81
C ASP A 64 8.12 -15.22 -1.63
N PRO A 65 6.85 -14.99 -2.02
CA PRO A 65 6.49 -13.84 -2.84
C PRO A 65 6.69 -12.49 -2.13
N VAL A 66 7.24 -11.50 -2.83
CA VAL A 66 7.44 -10.13 -2.30
C VAL A 66 6.12 -9.44 -1.96
N ILE A 67 5.12 -9.64 -2.82
CA ILE A 67 3.74 -9.26 -2.54
C ILE A 67 2.86 -10.49 -2.58
N LYS A 68 1.89 -10.55 -1.68
CA LYS A 68 1.03 -11.71 -1.46
C LYS A 68 -0.43 -11.28 -1.42
N PRO A 69 -1.36 -12.11 -1.92
CA PRO A 69 -2.76 -11.94 -1.55
C PRO A 69 -2.94 -12.21 -0.04
N VAL A 70 -3.96 -11.63 0.58
CA VAL A 70 -4.17 -11.74 2.03
C VAL A 70 -4.33 -13.19 2.47
N PHE A 71 -5.00 -14.02 1.67
CA PHE A 71 -5.20 -15.43 1.97
C PHE A 71 -3.91 -16.25 2.09
N TYR A 72 -2.78 -15.75 1.60
CA TYR A 72 -1.50 -16.44 1.67
C TYR A 72 -1.06 -16.64 3.13
N ASP A 73 -1.19 -15.59 3.95
CA ASP A 73 -0.88 -15.64 5.39
C ASP A 73 -2.14 -15.90 6.23
N TYR A 74 -3.34 -15.63 5.70
CA TYR A 74 -4.62 -15.74 6.41
C TYR A 74 -5.68 -16.51 5.58
N PRO A 75 -5.64 -17.86 5.54
CA PRO A 75 -6.44 -18.69 4.62
C PRO A 75 -7.96 -18.47 4.67
N GLU A 76 -8.49 -17.95 5.77
CA GLU A 76 -9.90 -17.61 5.97
C GLU A 76 -10.38 -16.39 5.16
N TYR A 77 -9.45 -15.59 4.62
CA TYR A 77 -9.72 -14.38 3.83
C TYR A 77 -9.58 -14.60 2.31
N LEU A 78 -10.15 -15.70 1.79
CA LEU A 78 -10.06 -16.06 0.36
C LEU A 78 -10.71 -15.03 -0.58
N GLU A 79 -11.82 -14.43 -0.18
CA GLU A 79 -12.60 -13.48 -1.00
C GLU A 79 -12.17 -12.01 -0.79
N TYR A 80 -11.03 -11.78 -0.14
CA TYR A 80 -10.55 -10.44 0.18
C TYR A 80 -9.90 -9.75 -1.02
N ASP A 81 -10.73 -9.07 -1.79
CA ASP A 81 -10.30 -8.31 -2.96
C ASP A 81 -9.85 -6.88 -2.63
N GLY A 82 -8.90 -6.39 -3.42
CA GLY A 82 -8.39 -5.02 -3.34
C GLY A 82 -7.35 -4.78 -2.23
N TYR A 83 -6.87 -5.85 -1.60
CA TYR A 83 -5.78 -5.82 -0.63
C TYR A 83 -4.55 -6.54 -1.18
N ILE A 84 -3.38 -6.07 -0.75
CA ILE A 84 -2.12 -6.77 -0.94
C ILE A 84 -1.33 -6.74 0.37
N LEU A 85 -0.67 -7.85 0.67
CA LEU A 85 0.39 -7.91 1.67
C LEU A 85 1.73 -7.67 0.96
N VAL A 86 2.60 -6.86 1.57
CA VAL A 86 3.99 -6.70 1.15
C VAL A 86 4.85 -7.35 2.23
N GLY A 87 5.44 -8.49 1.90
CA GLY A 87 5.91 -9.44 2.90
C GLY A 87 4.75 -9.92 3.78
N SER A 88 4.97 -10.00 5.08
CA SER A 88 3.95 -10.29 6.09
C SER A 88 3.62 -9.07 6.99
N ASP A 89 4.31 -7.94 6.75
CA ASP A 89 4.35 -6.80 7.67
C ASP A 89 3.76 -5.50 7.10
N ILE A 90 3.16 -5.50 5.91
CA ILE A 90 2.52 -4.31 5.33
C ILE A 90 1.24 -4.75 4.64
N LEU A 91 0.09 -4.21 5.06
CA LEU A 91 -1.20 -4.38 4.40
C LEU A 91 -1.54 -3.11 3.63
N ALA A 92 -1.54 -3.19 2.30
CA ALA A 92 -1.95 -2.07 1.46
C ALA A 92 -3.34 -2.33 0.86
N ARG A 93 -4.25 -1.39 1.09
CA ARG A 93 -5.54 -1.29 0.40
C ARG A 93 -5.58 -0.01 -0.43
N PRO A 94 -5.07 -0.01 -1.67
CA PRO A 94 -5.07 1.20 -2.48
C PRO A 94 -6.49 1.55 -2.93
N VAL A 95 -6.81 2.84 -2.92
CA VAL A 95 -8.03 3.34 -3.56
C VAL A 95 -7.83 3.32 -5.07
N LEU A 96 -8.78 2.74 -5.79
CA LEU A 96 -8.73 2.60 -7.25
C LEU A 96 -9.75 3.49 -7.97
N GLU A 97 -10.72 4.04 -7.23
CA GLU A 97 -11.81 4.85 -7.77
C GLU A 97 -11.66 6.35 -7.43
N PRO A 98 -12.03 7.25 -8.36
CA PRO A 98 -12.02 8.68 -8.10
C PRO A 98 -13.14 9.09 -7.14
N GLY A 99 -12.91 10.13 -6.33
CA GLY A 99 -13.93 10.73 -5.47
C GLY A 99 -14.15 10.03 -4.12
N ILE A 100 -13.44 8.93 -3.84
CA ILE A 100 -13.53 8.22 -2.57
C ILE A 100 -12.72 8.94 -1.47
N SER A 101 -13.41 9.41 -0.44
CA SER A 101 -12.82 10.11 0.73
C SER A 101 -12.61 9.18 1.94
N SER A 102 -13.36 8.08 2.01
CA SER A 102 -13.20 7.03 3.02
C SER A 102 -13.50 5.67 2.42
N GLN A 103 -12.80 4.64 2.87
CA GLN A 103 -13.05 3.27 2.46
C GLN A 103 -13.11 2.35 3.69
N PRO A 104 -14.06 1.39 3.74
CA PRO A 104 -14.02 0.36 4.76
C PRO A 104 -12.71 -0.42 4.63
N VAL A 105 -12.05 -0.70 5.74
CA VAL A 105 -10.89 -1.58 5.81
C VAL A 105 -11.19 -2.61 6.89
N GLU A 106 -10.95 -3.86 6.54
CA GLU A 106 -11.11 -5.01 7.40
C GLU A 106 -9.72 -5.63 7.57
N PHE A 107 -9.33 -5.83 8.83
CA PHE A 107 -7.98 -6.18 9.19
C PHE A 107 -7.88 -7.69 9.39
N PRO A 108 -6.99 -8.39 8.67
CA PRO A 108 -6.92 -9.84 8.75
C PRO A 108 -6.28 -10.31 10.08
N GLY A 109 -6.58 -11.55 10.47
CA GLY A 109 -6.09 -12.16 11.70
C GLY A 109 -7.10 -12.16 12.85
N ASN A 110 -6.64 -12.55 14.03
CA ASN A 110 -7.47 -12.75 15.22
C ASN A 110 -7.40 -11.57 16.19
N GLU A 111 -8.05 -11.69 17.35
CA GLU A 111 -8.06 -10.68 18.41
C GLU A 111 -6.67 -10.42 19.04
N GLU A 112 -5.69 -11.29 18.78
CA GLU A 112 -4.30 -11.14 19.22
C GLU A 112 -3.42 -10.44 18.16
N THR A 113 -3.97 -10.20 16.97
CA THR A 113 -3.27 -9.53 15.88
C THR A 113 -3.54 -8.02 15.94
N PHE A 114 -2.47 -7.22 15.94
CA PHE A 114 -2.56 -5.75 16.00
C PHE A 114 -2.03 -5.12 14.72
N TRP A 115 -2.86 -4.26 14.13
CA TRP A 115 -2.53 -3.50 12.93
C TRP A 115 -2.34 -2.04 13.29
N TYR A 116 -1.18 -1.50 12.91
CA TYR A 116 -0.83 -0.12 13.20
C TYR A 116 -1.04 0.73 11.96
N ARG A 117 -1.83 1.77 12.10
CA ARG A 117 -1.91 2.83 11.12
C ARG A 117 -0.96 3.92 11.56
N VAL A 118 0.05 4.23 10.74
CA VAL A 118 1.01 5.29 11.01
C VAL A 118 0.68 6.48 10.11
N ASP A 119 0.19 7.56 10.71
CA ASP A 119 0.05 8.86 10.06
C ASP A 119 1.14 9.79 10.60
N ASP A 120 1.48 10.87 9.86
CA ASP A 120 2.55 11.81 10.26
C ASP A 120 2.29 12.41 11.67
N GLY A 121 2.89 11.81 12.70
CA GLY A 121 2.80 12.25 14.10
C GLY A 121 1.83 11.47 14.99
N SER A 122 1.11 10.46 14.48
CA SER A 122 0.23 9.62 15.30
C SER A 122 0.17 8.17 14.82
N TRP A 123 -0.17 7.28 15.74
CA TRP A 123 -0.45 5.88 15.46
C TRP A 123 -1.81 5.49 16.02
N VAL A 124 -2.56 4.72 15.25
CA VAL A 124 -3.85 4.14 15.67
C VAL A 124 -3.75 2.63 15.55
N VAL A 125 -4.23 1.93 16.57
CA VAL A 125 -4.21 0.47 16.62
C VAL A 125 -5.59 -0.07 16.23
N HIS A 126 -5.59 -1.07 15.36
CA HIS A 126 -6.77 -1.84 14.98
C HIS A 126 -6.54 -3.32 15.28
N LEU A 127 -7.57 -3.99 15.80
CA LEU A 127 -7.53 -5.42 16.06
C LEU A 127 -7.73 -6.21 14.77
N GLY A 128 -7.16 -7.41 14.67
CA GLY A 128 -7.55 -8.38 13.66
C GLY A 128 -9.04 -8.72 13.79
N SER A 129 -9.64 -9.19 12.69
CA SER A 129 -11.08 -9.44 12.57
C SER A 129 -11.96 -8.21 12.80
N SER A 130 -11.38 -7.00 12.87
CA SER A 130 -12.13 -5.75 12.99
C SER A 130 -12.32 -5.08 11.63
N ARG A 131 -13.43 -4.35 11.49
CA ARG A 131 -13.74 -3.53 10.32
C ARG A 131 -13.91 -2.07 10.72
N THR A 132 -13.12 -1.19 10.11
CA THR A 132 -13.15 0.25 10.38
C THR A 132 -13.25 1.03 9.08
N ASN A 133 -14.08 2.07 9.03
CA ASN A 133 -14.09 2.99 7.89
C ASN A 133 -12.95 3.99 8.04
N LEU A 134 -11.95 3.90 7.16
CA LEU A 134 -10.75 4.73 7.25
C LEU A 134 -10.78 5.87 6.24
N PRO A 135 -10.35 7.09 6.64
CA PRO A 135 -10.14 8.17 5.69
C PRO A 135 -9.00 7.82 4.74
N VAL A 136 -9.23 8.11 3.47
CA VAL A 136 -8.27 7.92 2.39
C VAL A 136 -7.37 9.15 2.35
N ASN A 137 -6.17 9.04 2.90
CA ASN A 137 -5.11 10.02 2.74
C ASN A 137 -3.97 9.40 1.95
N ILE A 138 -3.14 10.23 1.33
CA ILE A 138 -1.91 9.80 0.67
C ILE A 138 -0.89 9.16 1.62
N SER A 139 -1.05 9.41 2.92
CA SER A 139 -0.27 8.82 4.02
C SER A 139 -0.84 7.50 4.53
N THR A 140 -2.05 7.10 4.12
CA THR A 140 -2.72 5.91 4.67
C THR A 140 -2.04 4.65 4.14
N VAL A 141 -1.01 4.23 4.87
CA VAL A 141 -0.39 2.91 4.77
C VAL A 141 -0.75 2.19 6.05
N ILE A 142 -1.36 1.03 5.92
CA ILE A 142 -1.62 0.18 7.08
C ILE A 142 -0.41 -0.73 7.20
N CYS A 143 0.49 -0.39 8.10
CA CYS A 143 1.66 -1.21 8.40
C CYS A 143 1.39 -1.98 9.70
N PRO A 144 1.16 -3.29 9.72
CA PRO A 144 1.35 -4.04 10.94
C PRO A 144 2.81 -3.87 11.38
N PHE A 145 2.98 -3.60 12.66
CA PHE A 145 4.25 -3.82 13.34
C PHE A 145 3.96 -5.03 14.22
N LYS A 146 4.45 -6.20 13.84
CA LYS A 146 4.33 -7.41 14.64
C LYS A 146 5.52 -7.44 15.61
N LEU A 147 5.24 -7.57 16.92
CA LEU A 147 6.27 -7.93 17.90
C LEU A 147 6.57 -9.43 17.81
#